data_AF-A0A9P6FNY5-F1
#
_entry.id   AF-A0A9P6FNY5-F1
#
_cell.length_a   1.000
_cell.length_b   1.000
_cell.length_c   1.000
_cell.angle_alpha   90.00
_cell.angle_beta   90.00
_cell.angle_gamma   90.00
#
_symmetry.space_group_name_H-M   'P 1'
#
loop_
_entity.id
_entity.type
_entity.pdbx_description
1 polymer ?
#
loop_
_entity_poly.entity_id
_entity_poly.type
_entity_poly.pdbx_seq_one_letter_code
_entity_poly.pdbx_strand_id
1 'polypeptide(L)' 'MPTATGLKRLCVFDFDYTLIEADSDYWVVENLKGARAGELEQLHGKVQWTDLQEKMLGKLFEQGVLKEDFERVLRRIPL' A
#
# COMPACT_ATOMS: atom_id res chain seq x y z
N MET A 1 -2.05 -30.03 40.58
CA MET A 1 -2.27 -28.70 39.98
C MET A 1 -1.70 -28.73 38.57
N PRO A 2 -2.49 -28.61 37.49
CA PRO A 2 -1.92 -28.49 36.16
C PRO A 2 -1.26 -27.11 36.04
N THR A 3 0.05 -27.08 35.81
CA THR A 3 0.81 -25.89 35.46
C THR A 3 0.32 -25.36 34.11
N ALA A 4 -0.18 -24.12 34.08
CA ALA A 4 -0.54 -23.45 32.85
C ALA A 4 0.69 -23.34 31.94
N THR A 5 0.73 -24.17 30.90
CA THR A 5 1.64 -24.03 29.76
C THR A 5 1.45 -22.64 29.17
N GLY A 6 2.55 -21.90 28.99
CA GLY A 6 2.52 -20.48 28.61
C GLY A 6 1.60 -20.22 27.42
N LEU A 7 0.53 -19.45 27.64
CA LEU A 7 -0.41 -19.07 26.59
C LEU A 7 0.34 -18.35 25.47
N LYS A 8 0.24 -18.88 24.25
CA LYS A 8 0.68 -18.17 23.04
C LYS A 8 -0.23 -16.97 22.84
N ARG A 9 0.35 -15.80 22.60
CA ARG A 9 -0.37 -14.55 22.30
C ARG A 9 -0.30 -14.29 20.81
N LEU A 10 -1.42 -13.90 20.22
CA LEU A 10 -1.50 -13.38 18.87
C LEU A 10 -1.36 -11.86 18.93
N CYS A 11 -0.37 -11.32 18.26
CA CYS A 11 -0.24 -9.90 18.01
C CYS A 11 -0.47 -9.64 16.52
N VAL A 12 -1.24 -8.60 16.20
CA VAL A 12 -1.49 -8.17 14.82
C VAL A 12 -0.99 -6.73 14.73
N PHE A 13 -0.20 -6.47 13.71
CA PHE A 13 0.30 -5.14 13.38
C PHE A 13 -0.34 -4.73 12.06
N ASP A 14 -0.76 -3.47 12.00
CA ASP A 14 -0.99 -2.83 10.72
C ASP A 14 0.33 -2.72 9.95
N PHE A 15 0.27 -2.53 8.63
CA PHE A 15 1.48 -2.45 7.82
C PHE A 15 1.96 -0.99 7.70
N ASP A 16 1.15 -0.14 7.08
CA ASP A 16 1.49 1.27 6.84
C ASP A 16 1.68 2.03 8.16
N TYR A 17 2.71 2.87 8.22
CA TYR A 17 3.10 3.64 9.42
C TYR A 17 3.36 2.86 10.72
N THR A 18 3.29 1.53 10.68
CA THR A 18 3.53 0.65 11.83
C THR A 18 4.74 -0.25 11.61
N LEU A 19 4.81 -0.92 10.45
CA LEU A 19 5.93 -1.77 10.05
C LEU A 19 6.87 -1.09 9.04
N ILE A 20 6.41 0.01 8.44
CA ILE A 20 7.15 0.84 7.49
C ILE A 20 6.88 2.32 7.78
N GLU A 21 7.77 3.22 7.36
CA GLU A 21 7.66 4.68 7.61
C GLU A 21 6.83 5.42 6.55
N ALA A 22 5.97 4.71 5.79
CA ALA A 22 5.20 5.29 4.68
C ALA A 22 3.82 4.64 4.52
N ASP A 23 2.97 5.33 3.74
CA ASP A 23 1.76 4.77 3.14
C ASP A 23 2.16 4.09 1.82
N SER A 24 2.00 2.77 1.75
CA SER A 24 2.45 1.99 0.61
C SER A 24 1.68 2.25 -0.68
N ASP A 25 0.39 2.63 -0.61
CA ASP A 25 -0.42 2.94 -1.77
C ASP A 25 0.00 4.28 -2.39
N TYR A 26 0.18 5.32 -1.55
CA TYR A 26 0.73 6.60 -2.00
C TYR A 26 2.15 6.45 -2.52
N TRP A 27 3.00 5.70 -1.83
CA TRP A 27 4.38 5.45 -2.25
C TRP A 27 4.45 4.87 -3.66
N VAL A 28 3.61 3.87 -3.93
CA VAL A 28 3.55 3.22 -5.25
C VAL A 28 3.09 4.19 -6.33
N VAL A 29 2.03 4.95 -6.09
CA VAL A 29 1.50 5.92 -7.06
C VAL A 29 2.48 7.07 -7.30
N GLU A 30 3.22 7.52 -6.30
CA GLU A 30 4.23 8.57 -6.46
C GLU A 30 5.47 8.11 -7.23
N ASN A 31 5.89 6.86 -7.03
CA ASN A 31 7.16 6.35 -7.55
C ASN A 31 7.03 5.53 -8.85
N LEU A 32 5.81 5.13 -9.25
CA LEU A 32 5.57 4.51 -10.55
C LEU A 32 5.43 5.57 -11.64
N LYS A 33 6.09 5.33 -12.78
CA LYS A 33 6.01 6.22 -13.94
C LYS A 33 4.57 6.25 -14.46
N GLY A 34 4.02 7.46 -14.60
CA GLY A 34 2.73 7.70 -15.23
C GLY A 34 1.53 7.74 -14.28
N ALA A 35 1.70 7.33 -13.02
CA ALA A 35 0.73 7.65 -11.98
C ALA A 35 0.79 9.15 -11.63
N ARG A 36 -0.38 9.73 -11.36
CA ARG A 36 -0.52 11.11 -10.91
C ARG A 36 -0.88 11.10 -9.43
N ALA A 37 0.13 11.15 -8.56
CA ALA A 37 -0.10 11.29 -7.11
C ALA A 37 -1.06 12.43 -6.77
N GLY A 38 -0.98 13.56 -7.50
CA GLY A 38 -1.93 14.66 -7.34
C GLY A 38 -3.40 14.33 -7.65
N GLU A 39 -3.70 13.34 -8.50
CA GLU A 39 -5.10 12.89 -8.72
C GLU A 39 -5.59 12.00 -7.57
N LEU A 40 -4.70 11.15 -7.04
CA LEU A 40 -4.99 10.35 -5.83
C LEU A 40 -5.32 11.28 -4.66
N GLU A 41 -4.46 12.25 -4.37
CA GLU A 41 -4.67 13.25 -3.31
C GLU A 41 -5.98 14.04 -3.50
N GLN A 42 -6.25 14.47 -4.73
CA GLN A 42 -7.45 15.27 -5.03
C GLN A 42 -8.75 14.49 -4.82
N LEU A 43 -8.76 13.19 -5.08
CA LEU A 43 -9.93 12.33 -4.99
C LEU A 43 -10.04 11.63 -3.63
N HIS A 44 -8.95 11.56 -2.88
CA HIS A 44 -8.94 10.97 -1.55
C HIS A 44 -9.98 11.67 -0.64
N GLY A 45 -10.82 10.86 0.01
CA GLY A 45 -11.93 11.34 0.84
C GLY A 45 -13.14 11.92 0.07
N LYS A 46 -13.08 12.03 -1.27
CA LYS A 46 -14.20 12.48 -2.11
C LYS A 46 -14.92 11.35 -2.84
N VAL A 47 -14.25 10.22 -3.03
CA VAL A 47 -14.80 8.99 -3.60
C VAL A 47 -14.50 7.81 -2.69
N GLN A 48 -15.16 6.66 -2.91
CA GLN A 48 -14.83 5.45 -2.19
C GLN A 48 -13.39 5.03 -2.49
N TRP A 49 -12.67 4.60 -1.45
CA TRP A 49 -11.26 4.21 -1.58
C TRP A 49 -11.06 3.11 -2.61
N THR A 50 -11.90 2.08 -2.59
CA THR A 50 -11.82 0.96 -3.54
C THR A 50 -11.98 1.43 -4.98
N ASP A 51 -12.92 2.32 -5.27
CA ASP A 51 -13.14 2.88 -6.61
C ASP A 51 -11.94 3.74 -7.06
N LEU A 52 -11.34 4.47 -6.11
CA LEU A 52 -10.13 5.24 -6.36
C LEU A 52 -8.96 4.32 -6.72
N GLN A 53 -8.75 3.24 -5.95
CA GLN A 53 -7.71 2.26 -6.22
C GLN A 53 -7.92 1.55 -7.56
N GLU A 54 -9.14 1.12 -7.87
CA GLU A 54 -9.49 0.55 -9.18
C GLU A 54 -9.11 1.50 -10.32
N LYS A 55 -9.51 2.78 -10.19
CA LYS A 55 -9.20 3.80 -11.18
C LYS A 55 -7.69 4.02 -11.34
N MET A 56 -6.94 4.11 -10.23
CA MET A 56 -5.49 4.34 -10.28
C MET A 56 -4.74 3.15 -10.89
N LEU A 57 -5.10 1.93 -10.50
CA LEU A 57 -4.52 0.70 -11.05
C LEU A 57 -4.86 0.53 -12.54
N GLY A 58 -6.09 0.87 -12.96
CA GLY A 58 -6.48 0.84 -14.37
C GLY A 58 -5.62 1.76 -15.24
N LYS A 59 -5.32 2.98 -14.76
CA LYS A 59 -4.42 3.90 -15.48
C LYS A 59 -2.99 3.39 -15.58
N LEU A 60 -2.46 2.81 -14.51
CA LEU A 60 -1.14 2.19 -14.50
C LEU A 60 -1.09 1.03 -15.51
N PHE A 61 -2.15 0.22 -15.57
CA PHE A 61 -2.28 -0.86 -16.55
C PHE A 61 -2.27 -0.34 -18.00
N GLU A 62 -3.05 0.71 -18.31
CA GLU A 62 -3.07 1.35 -19.64
C GLU A 62 -1.70 1.91 -20.07
N GLN A 63 -0.84 2.24 -19.11
CA GLN A 63 0.52 2.74 -19.33
C GLN A 63 1.56 1.61 -19.44
N GLY A 64 1.13 0.34 -19.36
CA GLY A 64 2.01 -0.81 -19.46
C GLY A 64 2.83 -1.09 -18.22
N VAL A 65 2.42 -0.58 -17.05
CA VAL A 65 3.07 -0.89 -15.77
C VAL A 65 2.82 -2.35 -15.41
N LEU A 66 3.89 -3.06 -15.08
CA LEU A 66 3.85 -4.49 -14.75
C LEU A 66 4.07 -4.71 -13.26
N LYS A 67 3.73 -5.91 -12.77
CA LYS A 67 3.92 -6.32 -11.38
C LYS A 67 5.37 -6.11 -10.91
N GLU A 68 6.33 -6.37 -11.77
CA GLU A 68 7.76 -6.21 -11.48
C GLU A 68 8.14 -4.75 -11.20
N ASP A 69 7.41 -3.79 -11.76
CA ASP A 69 7.59 -2.37 -11.48
C ASP A 69 7.12 -2.03 -10.05
N PHE A 70 5.98 -2.58 -9.62
CA PHE A 70 5.50 -2.45 -8.24
C PHE A 70 6.50 -3.04 -7.25
N GLU A 71 6.98 -4.27 -7.50
CA GLU A 71 7.98 -4.92 -6.64
C GLU A 71 9.26 -4.11 -6.54
N ARG A 72 9.73 -3.52 -7.64
CA ARG A 72 10.92 -2.67 -7.67
C ARG A 72 10.73 -1.39 -6.85
N VAL A 73 9.53 -0.80 -6.86
CA VAL A 73 9.20 0.41 -6.10
C VAL A 73 9.04 0.10 -4.61
N LEU A 74 8.27 -0.94 -4.27
CA LEU A 74 8.02 -1.33 -2.87
C LEU A 74 9.29 -1.77 -2.14
N ARG A 75 10.27 -2.37 -2.84
CA ARG A 75 11.59 -2.70 -2.25
C ARG A 75 12.40 -1.48 -1.80
N ARG A 76 11.99 -0.27 -2.18
CA ARG A 76 12.67 1.00 -1.83
C ARG A 76 11.90 1.78 -0.77
N ILE A 77 10.79 1.25 -0.26
CA ILE A 77 9.99 1.93 0.75
C ILE A 77 10.82 2.10 2.04
N PRO A 78 10.77 3.28 2.69
CA PRO A 78 11.40 3.49 3.98
C PRO A 78 10.84 2.52 5.03
N LEU A 79 11.71 1.93 5.84
CA LEU A 79 11.36 1.00 6.92
C LEU A 79 11.40 1.72 8.27
#